data_AF-A0AAU8HRC4-F1
#
_entry.id   AF-A0AAU8HRC4-F1
#
_cell.length_a   1.000
_cell.length_b   1.000
_cell.length_c   1.000
_cell.angle_alpha   90.00
_cell.angle_beta   90.00
_cell.angle_gamma   90.00
#
_symmetry.space_group_name_H-M   'P 1'
#
loop_
_entity.id
_entity.type
_entity.pdbx_description
1 polymer ?
#
loop_
_entity_poly.entity_id
_entity_poly.type
_entity_poly.pdbx_seq_one_letter_code
_entity_poly.pdbx_strand_id
1 'polypeptide(L)'
;MANKKFWRIFISFLLIINSCYFGLELYKEGIRNQWMENEQLNQEAFTELSRLGSWTYFIEVVLLIIIVTVAAWIIMKKHRKLLRFLTYINIAACVIFFGIGILLANIFEATAGNLVQHLIGPTFITVLLIIYQLVLLFMKKRDSTFKN
;
A
#
# COMPACT_ATOMS: atom_id res chain seq x y z
N MET A 1 1.39 24.52 -9.14
CA MET A 1 0.26 23.66 -8.72
C MET A 1 0.57 22.24 -9.18
N ALA A 2 0.49 21.21 -8.32
CA ALA A 2 0.50 19.85 -8.83
C ALA A 2 -0.73 19.65 -9.72
N ASN A 3 -0.50 19.18 -10.94
CA ASN A 3 -1.54 19.05 -11.95
C ASN A 3 -2.58 18.03 -11.44
N LYS A 4 -3.89 18.34 -11.51
CA LYS A 4 -4.97 17.39 -11.16
C LYS A 4 -4.79 16.05 -11.88
N LYS A 5 -4.22 16.07 -13.09
CA LYS A 5 -3.86 14.87 -13.86
C LYS A 5 -2.88 13.96 -13.10
N PHE A 6 -1.85 14.50 -12.46
CA PHE A 6 -0.87 13.73 -11.70
C PHE A 6 -1.53 12.93 -10.57
N TRP A 7 -2.38 13.57 -9.78
CA TRP A 7 -3.06 12.91 -8.66
C TRP A 7 -4.05 11.84 -9.12
N ARG A 8 -4.76 12.08 -10.23
CA ARG A 8 -5.63 11.05 -10.83
C ARG A 8 -4.83 9.83 -11.24
N ILE A 9 -3.71 10.04 -11.95
CA ILE A 9 -2.82 8.95 -12.38
C ILE A 9 -2.30 8.19 -11.15
N PHE A 10 -1.81 8.90 -10.14
CA PHE A 10 -1.32 8.29 -8.90
C PHE A 10 -2.38 7.43 -8.21
N ILE A 11 -3.60 7.95 -8.04
CA ILE A 11 -4.72 7.20 -7.44
C ILE A 11 -5.08 5.99 -8.31
N SER A 12 -5.17 6.13 -9.63
CA SER A 12 -5.43 5.02 -10.53
C SER A 12 -4.36 3.92 -10.42
N PHE A 13 -3.08 4.30 -10.31
CA PHE A 13 -2.01 3.33 -10.06
C PHE A 13 -2.17 2.62 -8.72
N LEU A 14 -2.49 3.33 -7.64
CA LEU A 14 -2.77 2.70 -6.35
C LEU A 14 -3.92 1.69 -6.48
N LEU A 15 -5.02 2.07 -7.13
CA LEU A 15 -6.18 1.19 -7.32
C LEU A 15 -5.84 -0.08 -8.10
N ILE A 16 -5.10 0.06 -9.19
CA ILE A 16 -4.70 -1.06 -10.04
C ILE A 16 -3.78 -2.01 -9.27
N ILE A 17 -2.74 -1.48 -8.63
CA ILE A 17 -1.74 -2.29 -7.93
C ILE A 17 -2.36 -3.07 -6.76
N ASN A 18 -3.21 -2.43 -5.95
CA ASN A 18 -3.88 -3.12 -4.84
C ASN A 18 -4.88 -4.18 -5.35
N SER A 19 -5.61 -3.88 -6.43
CA SER A 19 -6.51 -4.87 -7.06
C SER A 19 -5.75 -6.08 -7.60
N CYS A 20 -4.60 -5.85 -8.25
CA CYS A 20 -3.73 -6.93 -8.72
C CYS A 20 -3.21 -7.78 -7.57
N TYR A 21 -2.84 -7.16 -6.44
CA TYR A 21 -2.43 -7.87 -5.24
C TYR A 21 -3.53 -8.82 -4.75
N PHE A 22 -4.76 -8.33 -4.57
CA PHE A 22 -5.87 -9.18 -4.15
C PHE A 22 -6.14 -10.31 -5.13
N GLY A 23 -6.11 -10.04 -6.44
CA GLY A 23 -6.28 -11.08 -7.45
C GLY A 23 -5.25 -12.20 -7.32
N LEU A 24 -3.98 -11.86 -7.06
CA LEU A 24 -2.93 -12.86 -6.85
C LEU A 24 -3.09 -13.62 -5.53
N GLU A 25 -3.43 -12.96 -4.43
CA GLU A 25 -3.66 -13.64 -3.15
C GLU A 25 -4.85 -14.60 -3.22
N LEU A 26 -5.95 -14.18 -3.82
CA LEU A 26 -7.13 -15.04 -4.01
C LEU A 26 -6.81 -16.23 -4.93
N TYR A 27 -6.02 -16.00 -5.98
CA TYR A 27 -5.58 -17.09 -6.87
C TYR A 27 -4.66 -18.08 -6.14
N LYS A 28 -3.72 -17.61 -5.32
CA LYS A 28 -2.88 -18.47 -4.47
C LYS A 28 -3.72 -19.29 -3.49
N GLU A 29 -4.75 -18.70 -2.90
CA GLU A 29 -5.64 -19.43 -2.00
C GLU A 29 -6.39 -20.54 -2.73
N GLY A 30 -6.86 -20.28 -3.96
CA GLY A 30 -7.46 -21.30 -4.82
C GLY A 30 -6.54 -22.49 -5.07
N ILE A 31 -5.27 -22.24 -5.39
CA ILE A 31 -4.27 -23.31 -5.58
C ILE A 31 -4.02 -24.07 -4.27
N ARG A 32 -3.91 -23.38 -3.13
CA ARG A 32 -3.70 -24.02 -1.83
C ARG A 32 -4.85 -24.95 -1.45
N ASN A 33 -6.08 -24.54 -1.69
CA ASN A 33 -7.26 -25.36 -1.41
C ASN A 33 -7.27 -26.62 -2.28
N GLN A 34 -7.00 -26.49 -3.58
CA GLN A 34 -6.90 -27.65 -4.49
C GLN A 34 -5.75 -28.60 -4.13
N TRP A 35 -4.64 -28.04 -3.63
CA TRP A 35 -3.49 -28.83 -3.19
C TRP A 35 -3.79 -29.64 -1.93
N MET A 36 -4.51 -29.07 -0.96
CA MET A 36 -4.94 -29.82 0.23
C MET A 36 -5.90 -30.96 -0.11
N GLU A 37 -6.69 -30.82 -1.17
CA GLU A 37 -7.65 -31.85 -1.61
C GLU A 37 -7.02 -32.96 -2.48
N ASN A 38 -5.88 -32.70 -3.15
CA ASN A 38 -5.24 -33.64 -4.07
C ASN A 38 -3.73 -33.79 -3.83
N GLU A 39 -3.31 -34.82 -3.09
CA GLU A 39 -1.90 -35.10 -2.74
C GLU A 39 -0.94 -35.31 -3.93
N GLN A 40 -1.47 -35.58 -5.14
CA GLN A 40 -0.68 -35.88 -6.33
C GLN A 40 -0.16 -34.65 -7.10
N LEU A 41 -0.63 -33.42 -6.81
CA LEU A 41 -0.26 -32.18 -7.53
C LEU A 41 1.00 -31.47 -6.97
N ASN A 42 1.84 -32.17 -6.22
CA ASN A 42 2.74 -31.56 -5.24
C ASN A 42 3.84 -30.62 -5.80
N GLN A 43 4.49 -30.96 -6.93
CA GLN A 43 5.62 -30.15 -7.43
C GLN A 43 5.21 -28.97 -8.31
N GLU A 44 4.19 -29.14 -9.17
CA GLU A 44 3.71 -28.08 -10.05
C GLU A 44 3.02 -26.98 -9.25
N ALA A 45 2.12 -27.34 -8.34
CA ALA A 45 1.44 -26.39 -7.45
C ALA A 45 2.43 -25.61 -6.57
N PHE A 46 3.45 -26.29 -6.05
CA PHE A 46 4.51 -25.62 -5.27
C PHE A 46 5.29 -24.61 -6.12
N THR A 47 5.67 -24.98 -7.34
CA THR A 47 6.41 -24.09 -8.25
C THR A 47 5.57 -22.88 -8.64
N GLU A 48 4.28 -23.07 -8.91
CA GLU A 48 3.35 -21.98 -9.22
C GLU A 48 3.15 -21.05 -8.02
N LEU A 49 2.92 -21.59 -6.82
CA LEU A 49 2.80 -20.81 -5.58
C LEU A 49 4.07 -20.00 -5.28
N SER A 50 5.25 -20.58 -5.50
CA SER A 50 6.53 -19.88 -5.34
C SER A 50 6.67 -18.71 -6.32
N ARG A 51 6.29 -18.93 -7.59
CA ARG A 51 6.27 -17.88 -8.62
C ARG A 51 5.29 -16.76 -8.28
N LEU A 52 4.07 -17.10 -7.86
CA LEU A 52 3.05 -16.13 -7.45
C LEU A 52 3.51 -15.35 -6.21
N GLY A 53 4.16 -16.00 -5.25
CA GLY A 53 4.76 -15.34 -4.10
C GLY A 53 5.81 -14.29 -4.50
N SER A 54 6.63 -14.60 -5.50
CA SER A 54 7.59 -13.64 -6.05
C SER A 54 6.91 -12.43 -6.71
N TRP A 55 5.78 -12.64 -7.41
CA TRP A 55 4.98 -11.55 -7.99
C TRP A 55 4.30 -10.68 -6.93
N THR A 56 3.72 -11.30 -5.90
CA THR A 56 3.17 -10.61 -4.72
C THR A 56 4.24 -9.69 -4.12
N TYR A 57 5.44 -10.22 -3.86
CA TYR A 57 6.54 -9.44 -3.30
C TYR A 57 6.97 -8.29 -4.22
N PHE A 58 7.06 -8.55 -5.53
CA PHE A 58 7.37 -7.51 -6.50
C PHE A 58 6.34 -6.37 -6.47
N ILE A 59 5.05 -6.69 -6.37
CA ILE A 59 3.98 -5.70 -6.24
C ILE A 59 4.12 -4.87 -4.97
N GLU A 60 4.41 -5.50 -3.82
CA GLU A 60 4.63 -4.79 -2.55
C GLU A 60 5.80 -3.80 -2.66
N VAL A 61 6.90 -4.22 -3.27
CA VAL A 61 8.08 -3.37 -3.49
C VAL A 61 7.78 -2.21 -4.43
N VAL A 62 7.06 -2.46 -5.54
CA VAL A 62 6.67 -1.40 -6.49
C VAL A 62 5.75 -0.37 -5.82
N LEU A 63 4.78 -0.83 -5.03
CA LEU A 63 3.88 0.05 -4.29
C LEU A 63 4.66 0.97 -3.33
N LEU A 64 5.59 0.39 -2.58
CA LEU A 64 6.48 1.12 -1.67
C LEU A 64 7.32 2.16 -2.42
N ILE A 65 8.00 1.78 -3.50
CA ILE A 65 8.84 2.66 -4.30
C ILE A 65 8.02 3.86 -4.79
N ILE A 66 6.83 3.63 -5.35
CA ILE A 66 5.97 4.70 -5.87
C ILE A 66 5.62 5.70 -4.76
N ILE A 67 5.19 5.22 -3.59
CA ILE A 67 4.82 6.09 -2.47
C ILE A 67 6.03 6.89 -1.97
N VAL A 68 7.18 6.22 -1.77
CA VAL A 68 8.41 6.86 -1.28
C VAL A 68 8.93 7.89 -2.28
N THR A 69 8.98 7.57 -3.57
CA THR A 69 9.45 8.50 -4.62
C THR A 69 8.57 9.75 -4.69
N VAL A 70 7.25 9.59 -4.66
CA VAL A 70 6.32 10.73 -4.67
C VAL A 70 6.46 11.56 -3.40
N ALA A 71 6.56 10.92 -2.23
CA ALA A 71 6.80 11.60 -0.97
C ALA A 71 8.11 12.40 -0.96
N ALA A 72 9.22 11.77 -1.33
CA ALA A 72 10.53 12.39 -1.40
C ALA A 72 10.54 13.59 -2.35
N TRP A 73 9.96 13.45 -3.54
CA TRP A 73 9.84 14.53 -4.51
C TRP A 73 9.07 15.74 -3.94
N ILE A 74 7.95 15.52 -3.26
CA ILE A 74 7.16 16.58 -2.63
C ILE A 74 7.94 17.26 -1.48
N ILE A 75 8.66 16.48 -0.68
CA ILE A 75 9.49 16.98 0.42
C ILE A 75 10.61 17.86 -0.12
N MET A 76 11.32 17.41 -1.17
CA MET A 76 12.40 18.19 -1.82
C MET A 76 11.89 19.51 -2.38
N LYS A 77 10.68 19.52 -2.96
CA LYS A 77 10.03 20.75 -3.46
C LYS A 77 9.39 21.60 -2.35
N LYS A 78 9.48 21.18 -1.07
CA LYS A 78 8.95 21.87 0.12
C LYS A 78 7.45 22.19 0.03
N HIS A 79 6.66 21.42 -0.73
CA HIS A 79 5.24 21.67 -0.94
C HIS A 79 4.35 21.08 0.17
N ARG A 80 4.29 21.76 1.32
CA ARG A 80 3.56 21.28 2.52
C ARG A 80 2.07 20.95 2.29
N LYS A 81 1.37 21.65 1.39
CA LYS A 81 -0.04 21.37 1.07
C LYS A 81 -0.19 20.03 0.33
N LEU A 82 0.72 19.76 -0.61
CA LEU A 82 0.73 18.52 -1.38
C LEU A 82 1.13 17.33 -0.52
N LEU A 83 2.05 17.55 0.44
CA LEU A 83 2.45 16.49 1.37
C LEU A 83 1.28 16.04 2.25
N ARG A 84 0.51 16.99 2.79
CA ARG A 84 -0.74 16.71 3.52
C ARG A 84 -1.74 15.93 2.66
N PHE A 85 -1.90 16.36 1.41
CA PHE A 85 -2.81 15.68 0.47
C PHE A 85 -2.38 14.24 0.16
N LEU A 86 -1.07 14.00 -0.05
CA LEU A 86 -0.52 12.65 -0.21
C LEU A 86 -0.83 11.78 1.01
N THR A 87 -0.59 12.31 2.21
CA THR A 87 -0.86 11.60 3.47
C THR A 87 -2.34 11.24 3.59
N TYR A 88 -3.26 12.15 3.27
CA TYR A 88 -4.69 11.83 3.30
C TYR A 88 -5.08 10.78 2.27
N ILE A 89 -4.51 10.82 1.05
CA ILE A 89 -4.74 9.78 0.04
C ILE A 89 -4.25 8.43 0.55
N ASN A 90 -3.05 8.35 1.12
CA ASN A 90 -2.51 7.09 1.63
C ASN A 90 -3.33 6.54 2.80
N ILE A 91 -3.77 7.39 3.74
CA ILE A 91 -4.66 6.97 4.83
C ILE A 91 -5.96 6.41 4.25
N ALA A 92 -6.60 7.14 3.33
CA ALA A 92 -7.85 6.70 2.72
C ALA A 92 -7.67 5.39 1.95
N ALA A 93 -6.59 5.26 1.17
CA ALA A 93 -6.27 4.02 0.46
C ALA A 93 -6.06 2.85 1.44
N CYS A 94 -5.26 3.02 2.49
CA CYS A 94 -5.02 1.96 3.49
C CYS A 94 -6.33 1.53 4.16
N VAL A 95 -7.18 2.48 4.57
CA VAL A 95 -8.47 2.17 5.23
C VAL A 95 -9.42 1.46 4.26
N ILE A 96 -9.57 1.95 3.04
CA ILE A 96 -10.46 1.37 2.02
C ILE A 96 -9.99 -0.04 1.67
N PHE A 97 -8.70 -0.22 1.36
CA PHE A 97 -8.16 -1.51 0.98
C PHE A 97 -8.10 -2.49 2.15
N PHE A 98 -7.89 -2.03 3.38
CA PHE A 98 -8.02 -2.89 4.56
C PHE A 98 -9.45 -3.43 4.67
N GLY A 99 -10.45 -2.54 4.55
CA GLY A 99 -11.86 -2.95 4.57
C GLY A 99 -12.21 -3.93 3.46
N ILE A 100 -11.76 -3.68 2.22
CA ILE A 100 -11.96 -4.59 1.09
C ILE A 100 -11.26 -5.93 1.35
N GLY A 101 -10.03 -5.93 1.88
CA GLY A 101 -9.29 -7.15 2.20
C GLY A 101 -10.01 -8.04 3.21
N ILE A 102 -10.58 -7.44 4.26
CA ILE A 102 -11.40 -8.18 5.24
C ILE A 102 -12.69 -8.70 4.60
N LEU A 103 -13.37 -7.92 3.76
CA LEU A 103 -14.57 -8.37 3.05
C LEU A 103 -14.27 -9.54 2.11
N LEU A 104 -13.19 -9.46 1.35
CA LEU A 104 -12.76 -10.54 0.44
C LEU A 104 -12.34 -11.79 1.22
N ALA A 105 -11.66 -11.64 2.36
CA ALA A 105 -11.32 -12.77 3.23
C ALA A 105 -12.56 -13.56 3.65
N ASN A 106 -13.64 -12.86 4.01
CA ASN A 106 -14.90 -13.50 4.40
C ASN A 106 -15.64 -14.15 3.22
N ILE A 107 -15.60 -13.55 2.03
CA ILE A 107 -16.31 -14.07 0.84
C ILE A 107 -15.63 -15.32 0.29
N PHE A 108 -14.29 -15.33 0.27
CA PHE A 108 -13.49 -16.38 -0.37
C PHE A 108 -12.86 -17.35 0.63
N GLU A 109 -13.25 -17.28 1.92
CA GLU A 109 -12.68 -18.07 3.03
C GLU A 109 -11.16 -18.02 3.09
N ALA A 110 -10.58 -16.90 2.64
CA ALA A 110 -9.14 -16.71 2.55
C ALA A 110 -8.57 -16.15 3.85
N THR A 111 -7.29 -16.42 4.11
CA THR A 111 -6.61 -15.87 5.29
C THR A 111 -6.51 -14.33 5.20
N ALA A 112 -7.27 -13.63 6.05
CA ALA A 112 -7.32 -12.15 6.07
C ALA A 112 -5.94 -11.49 6.20
N GLY A 113 -5.02 -12.11 6.95
CA GLY A 113 -3.65 -11.63 7.12
C GLY A 113 -2.90 -11.46 5.79
N ASN A 114 -3.02 -12.44 4.88
CA ASN A 114 -2.37 -12.39 3.57
C ASN A 114 -2.94 -11.23 2.73
N LEU A 115 -4.27 -11.07 2.74
CA LEU A 115 -4.93 -10.04 1.95
C LEU A 115 -4.57 -8.62 2.40
N VAL A 116 -4.35 -8.39 3.70
CA VAL A 116 -4.01 -7.04 4.21
C VAL A 116 -2.51 -6.79 4.36
N GLN A 117 -1.65 -7.81 4.19
CA GLN A 117 -0.21 -7.72 4.46
C GLN A 117 0.49 -6.62 3.66
N HIS A 118 0.18 -6.47 2.37
CA HIS A 118 0.76 -5.41 1.53
C HIS A 118 0.54 -3.99 2.03
N LEU A 119 -0.46 -3.76 2.88
CA LEU A 119 -0.77 -2.45 3.44
C LEU A 119 0.17 -2.04 4.57
N ILE A 120 0.93 -2.99 5.15
CA ILE A 120 1.87 -2.72 6.26
C ILE A 120 2.91 -1.67 5.84
N GLY A 121 3.52 -1.85 4.67
CA GLY A 121 4.52 -0.94 4.12
C GLY A 121 3.99 0.49 3.90
N PRO A 122 2.92 0.69 3.10
CA PRO A 122 2.24 1.97 2.95
C PRO A 122 1.81 2.61 4.27
N THR A 123 1.32 1.81 5.22
CA THR A 123 0.92 2.29 6.55
C THR A 123 2.13 2.83 7.31
N PHE A 124 3.24 2.11 7.31
CA PHE A 124 4.48 2.54 7.95
C PHE A 124 4.99 3.87 7.37
N ILE A 125 5.03 4.00 6.03
CA ILE A 125 5.42 5.27 5.38
C ILE A 125 4.46 6.40 5.78
N THR A 126 3.16 6.12 5.84
CA THR A 126 2.15 7.12 6.21
C THR A 126 2.36 7.62 7.63
N VAL A 127 2.66 6.74 8.58
CA VAL A 127 3.02 7.11 9.96
C VAL A 127 4.27 8.01 9.98
N LEU A 128 5.32 7.66 9.24
CA LEU A 128 6.52 8.49 9.14
C LEU A 128 6.22 9.89 8.56
N LEU A 129 5.36 9.97 7.55
CA LEU A 129 4.93 11.24 6.96
C LEU A 129 4.14 12.11 7.95
N ILE A 130 3.29 11.50 8.78
CA ILE A 130 2.57 12.19 9.85
C ILE A 130 3.56 12.76 10.87
N ILE A 131 4.49 11.92 11.36
CA ILE A 131 5.52 12.34 12.32
C ILE A 131 6.34 13.51 11.76
N TYR A 132 6.80 13.39 10.51
CA TYR A 132 7.56 14.45 9.84
C TYR A 132 6.77 15.76 9.75
N GLN A 133 5.47 15.70 9.43
CA GLN A 133 4.63 16.89 9.38
C GLN A 133 4.40 17.51 10.76
N LEU A 134 4.23 16.71 11.80
CA LEU A 134 4.11 17.19 13.18
C LEU A 134 5.39 17.91 13.62
N VAL A 135 6.56 17.33 13.38
CA VAL A 135 7.86 17.98 13.69
C VAL A 135 7.98 19.33 12.98
N LEU A 136 7.63 19.41 11.69
CA LEU A 136 7.65 20.67 10.94
C LEU A 136 6.67 21.73 11.46
N LEU A 137 5.56 21.32 12.06
CA LEU A 137 4.61 22.23 12.70
C LEU A 137 5.14 22.76 14.03
N PHE A 138 5.71 21.87 14.87
CA PHE A 138 6.32 22.27 16.14
C PHE A 138 7.48 23.24 15.96
N MET A 139 8.38 22.98 14.99
CA MET A 139 9.50 23.88 14.69
C MET A 139 9.00 25.26 14.24
N LYS A 140 7.99 25.32 13.36
CA LYS A 140 7.43 26.60 12.89
C LYS A 140 6.80 27.41 14.02
N LYS A 141 6.12 26.74 14.97
CA LYS A 141 5.50 27.40 16.13
C LYS A 141 6.54 27.99 17.08
N ARG A 142 7.67 27.30 17.29
CA ARG A 142 8.78 27.82 18.10
C ARG A 142 9.34 29.11 17.51
N ASP A 143 9.62 29.12 16.21
CA ASP A 143 10.21 30.30 15.54
C ASP A 143 9.27 31.53 15.52
N SER A 144 7.95 31.33 15.55
CA SER A 144 7.00 32.44 15.68
C SER A 144 6.87 33.00 17.09
N THR A 145 7.24 32.22 18.12
CA THR A 145 7.12 32.63 19.53
C THR A 145 8.31 33.49 19.98
N PHE A 146 9.48 33.35 19.34
CA PHE A 146 10.68 34.15 19.62
C PHE A 146 10.76 35.47 18.84
N LYS A 147 9.78 35.76 17.96
CA LYS A 147 9.73 37.00 17.16
C LYS A 147 8.78 38.06 17.73
N ASN A 148 8.12 37.77 18.85
CA ASN A 148 7.34 38.71 19.65
C ASN A 148 8.06 38.96 20.97
#